data_AF-A0A821K9E3-F1
#
_entry.id   AF-A0A821K9E3-F1
#
_cell.length_a   1.000
_cell.length_b   1.000
_cell.length_c   1.000
_cell.angle_alpha   90.00
_cell.angle_beta   90.00
_cell.angle_gamma   90.00
#
_symmetry.space_group_name_H-M   'P 1'
#
loop_
_entity.id
_entity.type
_entity.pdbx_description
1 polymer ?
#
loop_
_entity_poly.entity_id
_entity_poly.type
_entity_poly.pdbx_seq_one_letter_code
_entity_poly.pdbx_strand_id
1 'polypeptide(L)'
;MHQLSEEPHRTQHLQHADTIGELRSEIAASSPDAASALANSPFSKYRGSVSWVEGFEKNLHILAKNQYPGRSMGVFTSGGDAQGMNPAVRAIVRMGIYLGCKVYFIHEGYQGLVDGGNSIHQATWASVSGIIDDGGTIIGSARCKEFRERPGRLRAAKNLIEHGINNIVCIGGDGSLTGAHLFR
;
A
#
# COMPACT_ATOMS: atom_id res chain seq x y z
N MET A 1 20.47 -54.08 31.23
CA MET A 1 20.56 -52.62 31.03
C MET A 1 21.76 -52.36 30.12
N HIS A 2 21.53 -52.39 28.80
CA HIS A 2 22.55 -52.12 27.80
C HIS A 2 22.39 -50.66 27.33
N GLN A 3 23.42 -49.84 27.51
CA GLN A 3 23.59 -48.60 26.75
C GLN A 3 24.23 -48.97 25.41
N LEU A 4 23.52 -48.70 24.31
CA LEU A 4 24.04 -48.74 22.95
C LEU A 4 24.13 -47.31 22.42
N SER A 5 25.31 -46.99 21.90
CA SER A 5 25.66 -45.82 21.11
C SER A 5 24.88 -45.80 19.79
N GLU A 6 24.30 -44.66 19.41
CA GLU A 6 23.82 -44.42 18.04
C GLU A 6 24.58 -43.28 17.38
N GLU A 7 25.15 -43.61 16.22
CA GLU A 7 25.83 -42.77 15.23
C GLU A 7 24.86 -41.80 14.52
N PRO A 8 25.30 -40.59 14.12
CA PRO A 8 24.47 -39.68 13.33
C PRO A 8 24.39 -40.13 11.86
N HIS A 9 23.16 -40.25 11.37
CA HIS A 9 22.83 -40.68 10.01
C HIS A 9 23.42 -39.78 8.92
N ARG A 10 24.01 -40.46 7.93
CA ARG A 10 24.57 -39.96 6.67
C ARG A 10 23.44 -39.51 5.71
N THR A 11 23.32 -38.21 5.45
CA THR A 11 22.43 -37.69 4.40
C THR A 11 23.13 -37.72 3.04
N GLN A 12 22.52 -38.39 2.07
CA GLN A 12 23.00 -38.53 0.70
C GLN A 12 23.03 -37.17 -0.02
N HIS A 13 24.15 -36.84 -0.66
CA HIS A 13 24.26 -35.73 -1.60
C HIS A 13 23.46 -36.05 -2.88
N LEU A 14 22.28 -35.45 -3.03
CA LEU A 14 21.58 -35.35 -4.31
C LEU A 14 22.21 -34.22 -5.12
N GLN A 15 22.77 -34.56 -6.28
CA GLN A 15 23.13 -33.62 -7.34
C GLN A 15 21.83 -32.98 -7.86
N HIS A 16 21.42 -31.84 -7.31
CA HIS A 16 20.45 -30.97 -7.97
C HIS A 16 21.21 -30.15 -9.00
N ALA A 17 20.97 -30.44 -10.28
CA ALA A 17 21.26 -29.53 -11.38
C ALA A 17 20.68 -28.15 -11.04
N ASP A 18 21.36 -27.09 -11.47
CA ASP A 18 21.11 -25.70 -11.13
C ASP A 18 19.81 -25.18 -11.79
N THR A 19 18.65 -25.76 -11.42
CA THR A 19 17.31 -25.49 -11.97
C THR A 19 16.93 -24.01 -11.82
N ILE A 20 17.52 -23.34 -10.83
CA ILE A 20 17.39 -21.89 -10.62
C ILE A 20 18.08 -21.09 -11.73
N GLY A 21 19.21 -21.58 -12.26
CA GLY A 21 19.89 -20.98 -13.41
C GLY A 21 19.04 -21.04 -14.68
N GLU A 22 18.37 -22.18 -14.92
CA GLU A 22 17.54 -22.41 -16.11
C GLU A 22 16.23 -21.60 -16.08
N LEU A 23 15.58 -21.49 -14.92
CA LEU A 23 14.38 -20.65 -14.72
C LEU A 23 14.68 -19.14 -14.85
N ARG A 24 15.89 -18.70 -14.47
CA ARG A 24 16.33 -17.30 -14.66
C ARG A 24 16.42 -16.93 -16.13
N SER A 25 16.91 -17.84 -16.98
CA SER A 25 16.97 -17.62 -18.43
C SER A 25 15.57 -17.55 -19.05
N GLU A 26 14.60 -18.35 -18.60
CA GLU A 26 13.23 -18.31 -19.13
C GLU A 26 12.45 -17.06 -18.73
N ILE A 27 12.60 -16.58 -17.49
CA ILE A 27 11.95 -15.34 -17.03
C ILE A 27 12.58 -14.11 -17.69
N ALA A 28 13.92 -14.10 -17.83
CA ALA A 28 14.63 -13.03 -18.53
C ALA A 28 14.29 -13.00 -20.04
N ALA A 29 14.05 -14.17 -20.65
CA ALA A 29 13.66 -14.29 -22.05
C ALA A 29 12.18 -13.94 -22.31
N SER A 30 11.29 -14.14 -21.33
CA SER A 30 9.85 -13.89 -21.48
C SER A 30 9.40 -12.46 -21.13
N SER A 31 10.17 -11.70 -20.34
CA SER A 31 9.92 -10.27 -20.08
C SER A 31 11.18 -9.55 -19.54
N PRO A 32 12.02 -8.97 -20.43
CA PRO A 32 13.23 -8.23 -20.03
C PRO A 32 12.95 -7.10 -19.02
N ASP A 33 11.77 -6.48 -19.12
CA ASP A 33 11.33 -5.39 -18.24
C ASP A 33 11.10 -5.86 -16.80
N ALA A 34 10.57 -7.07 -16.59
CA ALA A 34 10.31 -7.64 -15.27
C ALA A 34 11.61 -7.91 -14.50
N ALA A 35 12.64 -8.41 -15.19
CA ALA A 35 13.96 -8.62 -14.61
C ALA A 35 14.61 -7.29 -14.16
N SER A 36 14.48 -6.23 -14.98
CA SER A 36 14.96 -4.89 -14.62
C SER A 36 14.18 -4.25 -13.46
N ALA A 37 12.86 -4.48 -13.40
CA ALA A 37 11.99 -3.99 -12.35
C ALA A 37 12.28 -4.68 -11.00
N LEU A 38 12.58 -5.97 -11.02
CA LEU A 38 13.02 -6.73 -9.85
C LEU A 38 14.41 -6.29 -9.36
N ALA A 39 15.34 -6.04 -10.29
CA ALA A 39 16.69 -5.56 -9.96
C ALA A 39 16.67 -4.16 -9.30
N ASN A 40 15.77 -3.28 -9.75
CA ASN A 40 15.63 -1.92 -9.24
C ASN A 40 14.58 -1.76 -8.12
N SER A 41 13.96 -2.87 -7.68
CA SER A 41 12.96 -2.85 -6.63
C SER A 41 13.60 -2.49 -5.28
N PRO A 42 12.98 -1.64 -4.44
CA PRO A 42 13.42 -1.40 -3.06
C PRO A 42 13.38 -2.66 -2.17
N PHE A 43 12.76 -3.75 -2.66
CA PHE A 43 12.76 -5.06 -2.03
C PHE A 43 13.92 -5.97 -2.44
N SER A 44 14.83 -5.52 -3.32
CA SER A 44 16.00 -6.30 -3.77
C SER A 44 16.90 -6.76 -2.61
N LYS A 45 16.89 -6.05 -1.47
CA LYS A 45 17.62 -6.41 -0.25
C LYS A 45 17.00 -7.57 0.55
N TYR A 46 15.74 -7.96 0.28
CA TYR A 46 15.05 -9.07 0.96
C TYR A 46 15.11 -10.39 0.16
N ARG A 47 16.00 -10.46 -0.84
CA ARG A 47 16.14 -11.58 -1.80
C ARG A 47 16.44 -12.94 -1.15
N GLY A 48 16.99 -12.96 0.07
CA GLY A 48 17.42 -14.17 0.77
C GLY A 48 16.49 -14.67 1.89
N SER A 49 15.41 -13.94 2.20
CA SER A 49 14.54 -14.25 3.36
C SER A 49 13.17 -14.83 2.98
N VAL A 50 12.94 -15.14 1.71
CA VAL A 50 11.69 -15.73 1.24
C VAL A 50 11.95 -17.19 0.88
N SER A 51 11.55 -18.10 1.75
CA SER A 51 11.33 -19.50 1.37
C SER A 51 10.11 -19.53 0.46
N TRP A 52 10.32 -19.80 -0.82
CA TRP A 52 9.24 -19.93 -1.80
C TRP A 52 8.52 -21.25 -1.56
N VAL A 53 7.25 -21.18 -1.17
CA VAL A 53 6.33 -22.32 -1.23
C VAL A 53 5.98 -22.55 -2.70
N GLU A 54 6.19 -23.77 -3.20
CA GLU A 54 5.79 -24.18 -4.55
C GLU A 54 4.31 -23.83 -4.79
N GLY A 55 4.02 -23.13 -5.89
CA GLY A 55 2.65 -22.75 -6.28
C GLY A 55 2.32 -21.24 -6.25
N PHE A 56 3.22 -20.38 -5.73
CA PHE A 56 3.00 -18.93 -5.65
C PHE A 56 3.30 -18.17 -6.97
N GLU A 57 3.93 -18.82 -7.94
CA GLU A 57 4.43 -18.17 -9.16
C GLU A 57 3.32 -17.72 -10.13
N LYS A 58 2.12 -18.30 -10.05
CA LYS A 58 1.10 -18.13 -11.09
C LYS A 58 0.39 -16.76 -11.10
N ASN A 59 0.64 -15.86 -10.14
CA ASN A 59 0.03 -14.52 -10.10
C ASN A 59 0.95 -13.45 -9.45
N LEU A 60 2.24 -13.44 -9.75
CA LEU A 60 3.13 -12.38 -9.25
C LEU A 60 2.94 -11.09 -10.07
N HIS A 61 2.06 -10.19 -9.62
CA HIS A 61 1.98 -8.84 -10.15
C HIS A 61 3.14 -7.98 -9.60
N ILE A 62 4.16 -7.76 -10.43
CA ILE A 62 5.25 -6.84 -10.11
C ILE A 62 4.75 -5.40 -10.29
N LEU A 63 4.76 -4.61 -9.20
CA LEU A 63 4.45 -3.18 -9.26
C LEU A 63 5.64 -2.40 -9.80
N ALA A 64 5.54 -1.95 -11.05
CA ALA A 64 6.56 -1.13 -11.69
C ALA A 64 6.48 0.32 -11.19
N LYS A 65 7.63 0.99 -11.10
CA LYS A 65 7.67 2.44 -10.86
C LYS A 65 6.92 3.16 -11.98
N ASN A 66 6.17 4.22 -11.65
CA ASN A 66 5.39 5.03 -12.61
C ASN A 66 4.35 4.23 -13.43
N GLN A 67 3.79 3.14 -12.88
CA GLN A 67 2.77 2.34 -13.56
C GLN A 67 1.44 3.07 -13.80
N TYR A 68 1.11 4.08 -12.99
CA TYR A 68 -0.15 4.82 -13.05
C TYR A 68 0.08 6.35 -13.16
N PRO A 69 0.80 6.82 -14.19
CA PRO A 69 1.16 8.22 -14.31
C PRO A 69 -0.10 9.08 -14.50
N GLY A 70 -0.15 10.20 -13.81
CA GLY A 70 -1.23 11.18 -13.92
C GLY A 70 -2.55 10.78 -13.25
N ARG A 71 -2.62 9.59 -12.62
CA ARG A 71 -3.75 9.22 -11.76
C ARG A 71 -3.69 10.03 -10.46
N SER A 72 -4.85 10.25 -9.85
CA SER A 72 -5.00 11.05 -8.63
C SER A 72 -5.80 10.27 -7.59
N MET A 73 -5.43 10.42 -6.33
CA MET A 73 -6.14 9.79 -5.23
C MET A 73 -6.11 10.66 -3.98
N GLY A 74 -7.22 10.69 -3.24
CA GLY A 74 -7.32 11.27 -1.92
C GLY A 74 -7.15 10.21 -0.84
N VAL A 75 -6.45 10.51 0.25
CA VAL A 75 -6.32 9.65 1.43
C VAL A 75 -6.81 10.41 2.66
N PHE A 76 -7.62 9.76 3.48
CA PHE A 76 -8.11 10.32 4.72
C PHE A 76 -8.31 9.27 5.80
N THR A 77 -8.26 9.73 7.05
CA THR A 77 -8.59 8.93 8.23
C THR A 77 -9.96 9.34 8.77
N SER A 78 -10.74 8.36 9.23
CA SER A 78 -12.02 8.61 9.90
C SER A 78 -12.21 7.60 11.02
N GLY A 79 -12.96 7.98 12.06
CA GLY A 79 -13.19 7.15 13.24
C GLY A 79 -12.52 7.73 14.48
N GLY A 80 -12.27 6.89 15.47
CA GLY A 80 -11.41 7.25 16.60
C GLY A 80 -9.95 6.96 16.28
N ASP A 81 -9.04 7.69 16.91
CA ASP A 81 -7.61 7.52 16.71
C ASP A 81 -7.13 6.12 17.12
N ALA A 82 -6.33 5.50 16.26
CA ALA A 82 -5.79 4.17 16.49
C ALA A 82 -4.32 4.10 16.08
N GLN A 83 -3.56 3.26 16.79
CA GLN A 83 -2.19 2.93 16.43
C GLN A 83 -2.20 2.23 15.06
N GLY A 84 -1.43 2.74 14.11
CA GLY A 84 -1.36 2.22 12.74
C GLY A 84 -1.95 3.11 11.66
N MET A 85 -2.69 4.17 12.01
CA MET A 85 -3.20 5.13 11.02
C MET A 85 -2.07 5.85 10.28
N ASN A 86 -1.11 6.42 11.01
CA ASN A 86 0.06 7.08 10.40
C ASN A 86 0.91 6.13 9.54
N PRO A 87 1.26 4.91 9.99
CA PRO A 87 1.88 3.91 9.12
C PRO A 87 1.10 3.61 7.84
N ALA A 88 -0.23 3.49 7.91
CA ALA A 88 -1.08 3.25 6.75
C ALA A 88 -1.07 4.44 5.78
N VAL A 89 -1.27 5.67 6.29
CA VAL A 89 -1.17 6.91 5.49
C VAL A 89 0.17 6.98 4.79
N ARG A 90 1.27 6.73 5.50
CA ARG A 90 2.63 6.74 4.94
C ARG A 90 2.80 5.71 3.84
N ALA A 91 2.32 4.48 4.05
CA ALA A 91 2.43 3.40 3.06
C ALA A 91 1.68 3.78 1.77
N ILE A 92 0.45 4.27 1.88
CA ILE A 92 -0.39 4.69 0.76
C ILE A 92 0.26 5.86 0.00
N VAL A 93 0.72 6.89 0.69
CA VAL A 93 1.36 8.06 0.06
C VAL A 93 2.63 7.65 -0.68
N ARG A 94 3.52 6.90 -0.03
CA ARG A 94 4.79 6.50 -0.65
C ARG A 94 4.57 5.58 -1.85
N MET A 95 3.63 4.64 -1.76
CA MET A 95 3.30 3.78 -2.89
C MET A 95 2.60 4.52 -4.02
N GLY A 96 1.65 5.41 -3.72
CA GLY A 96 0.99 6.22 -4.72
C GLY A 96 2.00 7.06 -5.52
N ILE A 97 2.93 7.73 -4.83
CA ILE A 97 4.01 8.50 -5.46
C ILE A 97 4.94 7.58 -6.27
N TYR A 98 5.33 6.41 -5.73
CA TYR A 98 6.18 5.45 -6.44
C TYR A 98 5.54 4.96 -7.75
N LEU A 99 4.22 4.77 -7.75
CA LEU A 99 3.44 4.37 -8.92
C LEU A 99 3.17 5.54 -9.90
N GLY A 100 3.59 6.76 -9.59
CA GLY A 100 3.40 7.94 -10.44
C GLY A 100 2.06 8.65 -10.25
N CYS A 101 1.30 8.31 -9.21
CA CYS A 101 0.05 8.98 -8.85
C CYS A 101 0.30 10.30 -8.11
N LYS A 102 -0.61 11.27 -8.29
CA LYS A 102 -0.77 12.43 -7.40
C LYS A 102 -1.60 12.01 -6.20
N VAL A 103 -1.02 12.04 -5.01
CA VAL A 103 -1.71 11.70 -3.77
C VAL A 103 -2.07 12.98 -3.02
N TYR A 104 -3.29 13.06 -2.49
CA TYR A 104 -3.79 14.20 -1.73
C TYR A 104 -4.21 13.75 -0.33
N PHE A 105 -3.82 14.51 0.69
CA PHE A 105 -4.44 14.44 2.01
C PHE A 105 -5.80 15.13 1.98
N ILE A 106 -6.76 14.53 2.66
CA ILE A 106 -8.01 15.19 3.04
C ILE A 106 -8.04 15.18 4.57
N HIS A 107 -7.92 16.38 5.15
CA HIS A 107 -7.85 16.58 6.59
C HIS A 107 -9.21 16.37 7.26
N GLU A 108 -9.23 15.98 8.53
CA GLU A 108 -10.46 15.82 9.32
C GLU A 108 -11.49 14.86 8.68
N GLY A 109 -11.00 13.86 7.94
CA GLY A 109 -11.82 12.80 7.35
C GLY A 109 -12.92 13.30 6.42
N TYR A 110 -14.16 12.85 6.67
CA TYR A 110 -15.32 13.27 5.87
C TYR A 110 -15.63 14.76 6.00
N GLN A 111 -15.22 15.40 7.10
CA GLN A 111 -15.47 16.82 7.29
C GLN A 111 -14.66 17.63 6.28
N GLY A 112 -13.34 17.39 6.16
CA GLY A 112 -12.53 18.08 5.16
C GLY A 112 -12.88 17.70 3.72
N LEU A 113 -13.46 16.52 3.49
CA LEU A 113 -14.02 16.17 2.19
C LEU A 113 -15.15 17.14 1.80
N VAL A 114 -16.04 17.42 2.75
CA VAL A 114 -17.20 18.31 2.59
C VAL A 114 -16.80 19.78 2.56
N ASP A 115 -15.83 20.18 3.38
CA ASP A 115 -15.34 21.55 3.47
C ASP A 115 -14.48 21.93 2.26
N GLY A 116 -13.69 20.99 1.75
CA GLY A 116 -12.81 21.21 0.61
C GLY A 116 -11.75 22.28 0.89
N GLY A 117 -11.34 23.00 -0.17
CA GLY A 117 -10.38 24.10 -0.09
C GLY A 117 -9.07 23.68 0.60
N ASN A 118 -8.72 24.40 1.68
CA ASN A 118 -7.51 24.12 2.46
C ASN A 118 -7.58 22.80 3.26
N SER A 119 -8.67 22.05 3.20
CA SER A 119 -8.70 20.71 3.80
C SER A 119 -8.11 19.66 2.86
N ILE A 120 -7.85 20.00 1.58
CA ILE A 120 -7.33 19.07 0.58
C ILE A 120 -5.97 19.56 0.07
N HIS A 121 -4.93 18.77 0.31
CA HIS A 121 -3.56 19.16 0.02
C HIS A 121 -2.79 18.03 -0.66
N GLN A 122 -1.99 18.35 -1.67
CA GLN A 122 -1.16 17.35 -2.30
C GLN A 122 -0.07 16.88 -1.33
N ALA A 123 -0.01 15.56 -1.10
CA ALA A 123 1.02 14.93 -0.29
C ALA A 123 2.35 14.87 -1.06
N THR A 124 3.45 14.90 -0.32
CA THR A 124 4.80 14.73 -0.85
C THR A 124 5.48 13.56 -0.15
N TRP A 125 6.62 13.13 -0.68
CA TRP A 125 7.43 12.11 -0.01
C TRP A 125 7.86 12.56 1.41
N ALA A 126 8.17 13.85 1.55
CA ALA A 126 8.60 14.45 2.80
C ALA A 126 7.44 14.57 3.82
N SER A 127 6.21 14.83 3.36
CA SER A 127 5.05 15.06 4.25
C SER A 127 4.61 13.84 5.08
N VAL A 128 5.17 12.65 4.81
CA VAL A 128 4.94 11.41 5.59
C VAL A 128 6.23 10.86 6.20
N SER A 129 7.25 11.71 6.37
CA SER A 129 8.50 11.33 7.04
C SER A 129 8.39 11.59 8.54
N GLY A 130 8.93 10.68 9.37
CA GLY A 130 8.88 10.80 10.83
C GLY A 130 7.56 10.36 11.48
N ILE A 131 6.47 10.23 10.72
CA ILE A 131 5.12 10.08 11.30
C ILE A 131 4.80 8.69 11.90
N ILE A 132 5.67 7.69 11.72
CA ILE A 132 5.36 6.30 12.14
C ILE A 132 5.24 6.18 13.66
N ASP A 133 6.07 6.95 14.38
CA ASP A 133 6.16 6.90 15.83
C ASP A 133 5.18 7.87 16.50
N ASP A 134 4.48 8.69 15.70
CA ASP A 134 3.48 9.62 16.17
C ASP A 134 2.15 8.90 16.45
N GLY A 135 1.59 9.17 17.64
CA GLY A 135 0.25 8.73 17.99
C GLY A 135 -0.84 9.40 17.13
N GLY A 136 -1.99 8.74 17.01
CA GLY A 136 -3.13 9.25 16.27
C GLY A 136 -2.89 9.31 14.76
N THR A 137 -3.29 10.40 14.12
CA THR A 137 -3.20 10.62 12.68
C THR A 137 -2.77 12.05 12.35
N ILE A 138 -1.76 12.22 11.51
CA ILE A 138 -1.26 13.54 11.07
C ILE A 138 -2.25 14.33 10.23
N ILE A 139 -3.29 13.67 9.70
CA ILE A 139 -4.33 14.31 8.89
C ILE A 139 -5.66 14.48 9.65
N GLY A 140 -5.70 14.13 10.94
CA GLY A 140 -6.88 14.26 11.77
C GLY A 140 -7.97 13.24 11.47
N SER A 141 -8.90 13.09 12.41
CA SER A 141 -10.07 12.24 12.25
C SER A 141 -11.29 12.98 12.81
N ALA A 142 -12.27 13.27 11.95
CA ALA A 142 -13.51 13.92 12.39
C ALA A 142 -14.77 13.16 11.93
N ARG A 143 -15.78 13.21 12.78
CA ARG A 143 -17.14 12.78 12.44
C ARG A 143 -17.84 13.93 11.71
N CYS A 144 -18.37 13.66 10.52
CA CYS A 144 -19.12 14.65 9.76
C CYS A 144 -20.60 14.29 9.73
N LYS A 145 -21.47 15.14 10.31
CA LYS A 145 -22.92 14.95 10.22
C LYS A 145 -23.43 15.27 8.82
N GLU A 146 -22.91 16.31 8.21
CA GLU A 146 -23.34 16.78 6.89
C GLU A 146 -23.12 15.71 5.81
N PHE A 147 -22.05 14.92 5.92
CA PHE A 147 -21.75 13.84 4.98
C PHE A 147 -22.80 12.71 4.99
N ARG A 148 -23.58 12.58 6.08
CA ARG A 148 -24.71 11.62 6.12
C ARG A 148 -25.84 12.05 5.20
N GLU A 149 -25.94 13.34 4.94
CA GLU A 149 -26.97 13.92 4.10
C GLU A 149 -26.51 14.02 2.64
N ARG A 150 -27.45 13.84 1.69
CA ARG A 150 -27.15 13.90 0.26
C ARG A 150 -26.48 15.23 -0.17
N PRO A 151 -26.90 16.42 0.31
CA PRO A 151 -26.23 17.67 -0.03
C PRO A 151 -24.76 17.73 0.42
N GLY A 152 -24.42 17.18 1.59
CA GLY A 152 -23.03 17.10 2.04
C GLY A 152 -22.19 16.21 1.14
N ARG A 153 -22.72 15.05 0.73
CA ARG A 153 -22.04 14.17 -0.23
C ARG A 153 -21.83 14.81 -1.60
N LEU A 154 -22.80 15.59 -2.08
CA LEU A 154 -22.64 16.34 -3.34
C LEU A 154 -21.54 17.39 -3.24
N ARG A 155 -21.45 18.11 -2.12
CA ARG A 155 -20.33 19.05 -1.87
C ARG A 155 -18.99 18.32 -1.83
N ALA A 156 -18.92 17.20 -1.13
CA ALA A 156 -17.73 16.36 -1.09
C ALA A 156 -17.29 15.89 -2.49
N ALA A 157 -18.22 15.40 -3.31
CA ALA A 157 -17.94 14.99 -4.68
C ALA A 157 -17.47 16.17 -5.54
N LYS A 158 -18.08 17.35 -5.40
CA LYS A 158 -17.66 18.57 -6.10
C LYS A 158 -16.20 18.92 -5.76
N ASN A 159 -15.85 18.92 -4.47
CA ASN A 159 -14.49 19.25 -4.02
C ASN A 159 -13.46 18.26 -4.58
N LEU A 160 -13.78 16.97 -4.62
CA LEU A 160 -12.91 15.96 -5.24
C LEU A 160 -12.70 16.24 -6.74
N ILE A 161 -13.78 16.53 -7.47
CA ILE A 161 -13.72 16.83 -8.91
C ILE A 161 -12.88 18.09 -9.18
N GLU A 162 -13.04 19.14 -8.36
CA GLU A 162 -12.26 20.38 -8.48
C GLU A 162 -10.76 20.17 -8.29
N HIS A 163 -10.36 19.23 -7.44
CA HIS A 163 -8.97 18.82 -7.25
C HIS A 163 -8.51 17.75 -8.25
N GLY A 164 -9.40 17.33 -9.16
CA GLY A 164 -9.15 16.27 -10.12
C GLY A 164 -8.96 14.89 -9.48
N ILE A 165 -9.47 14.66 -8.26
CA ILE A 165 -9.37 13.41 -7.51
C ILE A 165 -10.54 12.49 -7.90
N ASN A 166 -10.22 11.30 -8.41
CA ASN A 166 -11.22 10.31 -8.84
C ASN A 166 -11.20 9.01 -8.03
N ASN A 167 -10.21 8.84 -7.16
CA ASN A 167 -10.09 7.69 -6.28
C ASN A 167 -9.92 8.18 -4.84
N ILE A 168 -10.51 7.47 -3.88
CA ILE A 168 -10.33 7.78 -2.46
C ILE A 168 -9.90 6.53 -1.69
N VAL A 169 -9.07 6.72 -0.68
CA VAL A 169 -8.68 5.69 0.28
C VAL A 169 -9.09 6.17 1.66
N CYS A 170 -10.04 5.45 2.24
CA CYS A 170 -10.56 5.68 3.57
C CYS A 170 -9.87 4.73 4.55
N ILE A 171 -9.25 5.28 5.60
CA ILE A 171 -8.58 4.53 6.66
C ILE A 171 -9.39 4.67 7.94
N GLY A 172 -9.85 3.55 8.51
CA GLY A 172 -10.58 3.55 9.77
C GLY A 172 -11.43 2.29 9.97
N GLY A 173 -12.32 2.34 10.97
CA GLY A 173 -13.20 1.23 11.34
C GLY A 173 -14.57 1.27 10.65
N ASP A 174 -15.58 0.67 11.29
CA ASP A 174 -16.91 0.48 10.71
C ASP A 174 -17.62 1.78 10.32
N GLY A 175 -17.45 2.85 11.10
CA GLY A 175 -18.02 4.16 10.75
C GLY A 175 -17.43 4.71 9.45
N SER A 176 -16.15 4.45 9.22
CA SER A 176 -15.41 4.86 8.03
C SER A 176 -15.87 4.07 6.82
N LEU A 177 -16.03 2.74 6.97
CA LEU A 177 -16.61 1.86 5.96
C LEU A 177 -18.06 2.24 5.61
N THR A 178 -18.88 2.53 6.62
CA THR A 178 -20.27 2.97 6.44
C THR A 178 -20.34 4.27 5.62
N GLY A 179 -19.50 5.25 5.96
CA GLY A 179 -19.40 6.49 5.19
C GLY A 179 -19.00 6.24 3.73
N ALA A 180 -18.04 5.35 3.49
CA ALA A 180 -17.58 5.04 2.14
C ALA A 180 -18.68 4.34 1.32
N HIS A 181 -19.45 3.45 1.97
CA HIS A 181 -20.60 2.81 1.35
C HIS A 181 -21.72 3.80 0.98
N LEU A 182 -21.94 4.82 1.80
CA LEU A 182 -22.93 5.87 1.53
C LEU A 182 -22.51 6.83 0.41
N PHE A 183 -21.22 6.87 0.06
CA PHE A 183 -20.68 7.80 -0.93
C PHE A 183 -20.81 7.33 -2.38
N ARG A 184 -21.17 6.06 -2.59
CA ARG A 184 -21.41 5.50 -3.93
C ARG A 184 -22.69 6.02 -4.59
#